data_AF-A0A834H0U2-F1
#
_entry.id   AF-A0A834H0U2-F1
#
_cell.length_a   1.000
_cell.length_b   1.000
_cell.length_c   1.000
_cell.angle_alpha   90.00
_cell.angle_beta   90.00
_cell.angle_gamma   90.00
#
_symmetry.space_group_name_H-M   'P 1'
#
loop_
_entity.id
_entity.type
_entity.pdbx_description
1 polymer ?
#
loop_
_entity_poly.entity_id
_entity_poly.type
_entity_poly.pdbx_seq_one_letter_code
_entity_poly.pdbx_strand_id
1 'polypeptide(L)'
;MDRDIQVYDNIDHLFDLPDGYFHAVMDCFCEKTWSHTPQYKIGYCQQCPDKVHWPTELGPRPALYFNAGMFVYEPSLSVYDDLLTTLKITPPLPPLPIKSMMKMLKGRINFSFFDQGSKPWRYTGKEEHMDWKDIKTLVKKWRDIYNDESLDYNAAIDGEIDKFVAVLLEDGVAHFVTAPSAA
;
A
#
# COMPACT_ATOMS: atom_id res chain seq x y z
N MET A 1 4.47 -3.77 -2.77
CA MET A 1 3.29 -3.71 -1.87
C MET A 1 3.39 -2.44 -1.04
N ASP A 2 2.30 -1.69 -0.95
CA ASP A 2 2.25 -0.50 -0.11
C ASP A 2 2.19 -0.85 1.37
N ARG A 3 2.60 0.11 2.22
CA ARG A 3 2.67 -0.04 3.69
C ARG A 3 1.32 -0.21 4.38
N ASP A 4 0.24 0.05 3.66
CA ASP A 4 -1.14 -0.09 4.13
C ASP A 4 -1.83 -1.34 3.58
N ILE A 5 -1.07 -2.33 3.11
CA ILE A 5 -1.57 -3.64 2.70
C ILE A 5 -1.27 -4.67 3.80
N GLN A 6 -2.25 -5.53 4.08
CA GLN A 6 -2.10 -6.69 4.95
C GLN A 6 -2.39 -7.97 4.16
N VAL A 7 -1.49 -8.95 4.25
CA VAL A 7 -1.62 -10.25 3.61
C VAL A 7 -2.21 -11.25 4.61
N TYR A 8 -3.25 -11.98 4.21
CA TYR A 8 -3.93 -12.95 5.07
C TYR A 8 -3.62 -14.42 4.73
N ASP A 9 -3.18 -14.68 3.50
CA ASP A 9 -2.88 -16.01 2.98
C ASP A 9 -1.62 -15.95 2.13
N ASN A 10 -0.98 -17.09 1.87
CA ASN A 10 0.21 -17.11 1.04
C ASN A 10 -0.09 -16.62 -0.40
N ILE A 11 0.73 -15.70 -0.88
CA ILE A 11 0.61 -15.09 -2.21
C ILE A 11 1.78 -15.42 -3.14
N ASP A 12 2.62 -16.40 -2.79
CA ASP A 12 3.79 -16.77 -3.61
C ASP A 12 3.43 -17.19 -5.04
N HIS A 13 2.23 -17.72 -5.25
CA HIS A 13 1.71 -18.08 -6.58
C HIS A 13 1.66 -16.90 -7.56
N LEU A 14 1.74 -15.65 -7.07
CA LEU A 14 1.85 -14.47 -7.92
C LEU A 14 3.20 -14.39 -8.65
N PHE A 15 4.23 -15.11 -8.18
CA PHE A 15 5.53 -15.21 -8.86
C PHE A 15 5.57 -16.30 -9.94
N ASP A 16 4.53 -17.14 -10.04
CA ASP A 16 4.36 -18.10 -11.14
C ASP A 16 3.72 -17.45 -12.39
N LEU A 17 3.38 -16.15 -12.31
CA LEU A 17 2.82 -15.41 -13.44
C LEU A 17 3.86 -15.23 -14.55
N PRO A 18 3.45 -15.18 -15.83
CA PRO A 18 4.38 -15.08 -16.95
C PRO A 18 5.28 -13.84 -16.88
N ASP A 19 6.56 -14.05 -17.20
CA ASP A 19 7.60 -13.01 -17.31
C ASP A 19 7.33 -12.02 -18.46
N GLY A 20 7.99 -10.85 -18.42
CA GLY A 20 7.83 -9.80 -19.43
C GLY A 20 6.50 -9.05 -19.37
N TYR A 21 5.68 -9.30 -18.34
CA TYR A 21 4.43 -8.61 -18.09
C TYR A 21 4.45 -7.88 -16.75
N PHE A 22 3.61 -6.87 -16.64
CA PHE A 22 3.32 -6.21 -15.37
C PHE A 22 1.90 -6.60 -14.95
N HIS A 23 1.81 -7.25 -13.80
CA HIS A 23 0.58 -7.79 -13.25
C HIS A 23 0.16 -6.94 -12.06
N ALA A 24 -0.88 -6.13 -12.22
CA ALA A 24 -1.35 -5.25 -11.15
C ALA A 24 -2.75 -5.60 -10.68
N VAL A 25 -3.50 -4.62 -10.19
CA VAL A 25 -4.87 -4.70 -9.70
C VAL A 25 -5.73 -3.65 -10.36
N MET A 26 -6.96 -3.92 -10.84
CA MET A 26 -7.78 -2.88 -11.43
C MET A 26 -8.21 -1.95 -10.31
N ASP A 27 -8.01 -0.65 -10.45
CA ASP A 27 -8.51 0.34 -9.49
C ASP A 27 -10.05 0.36 -9.46
N CYS A 28 -10.68 1.07 -8.53
CA CYS A 28 -12.13 1.21 -8.49
C CYS A 28 -12.55 2.68 -8.64
N PHE A 29 -13.26 2.99 -9.72
CA PHE A 29 -13.83 4.33 -9.92
C PHE A 29 -14.98 4.67 -8.96
N CYS A 30 -15.41 3.73 -8.11
CA CYS A 30 -16.37 4.00 -7.04
C CYS A 30 -15.72 4.66 -5.82
N GLU A 31 -14.39 4.75 -5.73
CA GLU A 31 -13.74 5.40 -4.60
C GLU A 31 -13.93 6.92 -4.64
N LYS A 32 -14.07 7.54 -3.46
CA LYS A 32 -14.29 8.99 -3.31
C LYS A 32 -13.18 9.86 -3.91
N THR A 33 -11.97 9.33 -4.04
CA THR A 33 -10.83 9.95 -4.74
C THR A 33 -11.17 10.27 -6.20
N TRP A 34 -12.04 9.48 -6.83
CA TRP A 34 -12.53 9.66 -8.19
C TRP A 34 -13.75 10.58 -8.29
N SER A 35 -14.24 11.16 -7.19
CA SER A 35 -15.51 11.94 -7.14
C SER A 35 -15.63 13.10 -8.12
N HIS A 36 -14.49 13.66 -8.54
CA HIS A 36 -14.44 14.73 -9.54
C HIS A 36 -14.68 14.23 -10.97
N THR A 37 -14.50 12.94 -11.23
CA THR A 37 -14.51 12.35 -12.57
C THR A 37 -15.90 11.95 -13.06
N PRO A 38 -16.15 11.93 -14.39
CA PRO A 38 -17.40 11.42 -14.96
C PRO A 38 -17.71 9.98 -14.55
N GLN A 39 -16.69 9.12 -14.47
CA GLN A 39 -16.79 7.71 -14.10
C GLN A 39 -17.49 7.53 -12.75
N TYR A 40 -17.01 8.27 -11.73
CA TYR A 40 -17.62 8.23 -10.40
C TYR A 40 -19.05 8.78 -10.42
N LYS A 41 -19.27 9.91 -11.10
CA LYS A 41 -20.58 10.60 -11.13
C LYS A 41 -21.70 9.75 -11.70
N ILE A 42 -21.40 8.92 -12.70
CA ILE A 42 -22.37 7.99 -13.30
C ILE A 42 -22.40 6.62 -12.61
N GLY A 43 -21.54 6.40 -11.61
CA GLY A 43 -21.41 5.11 -10.93
C GLY A 43 -20.76 4.01 -11.78
N TYR A 44 -20.02 4.37 -12.84
CA TYR A 44 -19.28 3.43 -13.68
C TYR A 44 -18.13 2.82 -12.90
N CYS A 45 -18.06 1.48 -12.87
CA CYS A 45 -17.03 0.75 -12.16
C CYS A 45 -16.29 -0.19 -13.11
N GLN A 46 -14.97 -0.03 -13.23
CA GLN A 46 -14.15 -0.90 -14.08
C GLN A 46 -13.98 -2.33 -13.52
N GLN A 47 -14.20 -2.53 -12.22
CA GLN A 47 -14.23 -3.87 -11.61
C GLN A 47 -15.60 -4.54 -11.80
N CYS A 48 -16.67 -3.75 -11.95
CA CYS A 48 -18.05 -4.21 -12.11
C CYS A 48 -18.69 -3.58 -13.36
N PRO A 49 -18.21 -3.90 -14.58
CA PRO A 49 -18.66 -3.25 -15.81
C PRO A 49 -20.14 -3.48 -16.13
N ASP A 50 -20.73 -4.54 -15.60
CA ASP A 50 -22.14 -4.88 -15.83
C ASP A 50 -23.10 -4.02 -15.00
N LYS A 51 -22.62 -3.40 -13.91
CA LYS A 51 -23.45 -2.56 -13.01
C LYS A 51 -23.94 -1.30 -13.71
N VAL A 52 -23.04 -0.62 -14.43
CA VAL A 52 -23.35 0.56 -15.23
C VAL A 52 -22.54 0.44 -16.51
N HIS A 53 -23.23 0.35 -17.64
CA HIS A 53 -22.59 0.34 -18.96
C HIS A 53 -22.08 1.74 -19.29
N TRP A 54 -20.90 1.83 -19.91
CA TRP A 54 -20.34 3.11 -20.33
C TRP A 54 -21.26 3.78 -21.38
N PRO A 55 -21.80 4.98 -21.10
CA PRO A 55 -22.70 5.66 -22.04
C PRO A 55 -21.97 6.11 -23.30
N THR A 56 -22.52 5.80 -24.47
CA THR A 56 -21.91 6.14 -25.77
C THR A 56 -21.77 7.65 -25.96
N GLU A 57 -22.64 8.45 -25.32
CA GLU A 57 -22.62 9.92 -25.39
C GLU A 57 -21.39 10.53 -24.72
N LEU A 58 -20.74 9.81 -23.80
CA LEU A 58 -19.50 10.23 -23.14
C LEU A 58 -18.24 9.91 -23.96
N GLY A 59 -18.41 9.40 -25.18
CA GLY A 59 -17.31 9.06 -26.08
C GLY A 59 -16.70 7.68 -25.79
N PRO A 60 -15.45 7.44 -26.20
CA PRO A 60 -14.81 6.15 -26.02
C PRO A 60 -14.65 5.81 -24.54
N ARG A 61 -14.72 4.52 -24.22
CA ARG A 61 -14.52 4.02 -22.86
C ARG A 61 -13.17 4.52 -22.31
N PRO A 62 -13.11 4.97 -21.06
CA PRO A 62 -11.86 5.45 -20.47
C PRO A 62 -10.80 4.34 -20.46
N ALA A 63 -9.54 4.76 -20.51
CA ALA A 63 -8.42 3.88 -20.26
C ALA A 63 -8.55 3.20 -18.90
N LEU A 64 -8.06 1.96 -18.82
CA LEU A 64 -8.08 1.17 -17.59
C LEU A 64 -7.02 1.69 -16.62
N TYR A 65 -7.40 1.83 -15.35
CA TYR A 65 -6.48 2.19 -14.28
C TYR A 65 -6.19 0.99 -13.41
N PHE A 66 -5.02 0.97 -12.80
CA PHE A 66 -4.70 -0.05 -11.81
C PHE A 66 -4.35 0.60 -10.48
N ASN A 67 -4.62 -0.12 -9.41
CA ASN A 67 -4.22 0.21 -8.07
C ASN A 67 -2.70 -0.01 -7.95
N ALA A 68 -1.99 1.06 -7.62
CA ALA A 68 -0.54 1.03 -7.48
C ALA A 68 -0.06 0.43 -6.15
N GLY A 69 -0.97 0.09 -5.23
CA GLY A 69 -0.60 -0.47 -3.93
C GLY A 69 -0.04 -1.87 -4.04
N MET A 70 -0.46 -2.66 -5.03
CA MET A 70 0.15 -3.95 -5.30
C MET A 70 0.20 -4.28 -6.79
N PHE A 71 1.39 -4.66 -7.22
CA PHE A 71 1.70 -5.19 -8.54
C PHE A 71 2.93 -6.10 -8.46
N VAL A 72 3.05 -7.00 -9.43
CA VAL A 72 4.22 -7.83 -9.72
C VAL A 72 4.81 -7.33 -11.04
N TYR A 73 6.12 -7.16 -11.05
CA TYR A 73 6.87 -6.67 -12.20
C TYR A 73 8.28 -7.24 -12.21
N GLU A 74 8.89 -7.26 -13.39
CA GLU A 74 10.29 -7.61 -13.58
C GLU A 74 11.17 -6.34 -13.46
N PRO A 75 12.12 -6.27 -12.51
CA PRO A 75 13.01 -5.13 -12.40
C PRO A 75 13.86 -4.93 -13.65
N SER A 76 13.87 -3.72 -14.21
CA SER A 76 14.66 -3.39 -15.39
C SER A 76 15.15 -1.94 -15.35
N LEU A 77 16.45 -1.74 -15.59
CA LEU A 77 17.05 -0.40 -15.69
C LEU A 77 16.47 0.39 -16.86
N SER A 78 16.21 -0.26 -18.00
CA SER A 78 15.62 0.44 -19.15
C SER A 78 14.21 0.93 -18.82
N VAL A 79 13.41 0.10 -18.14
CA VAL A 79 12.07 0.48 -17.70
C VAL A 79 12.15 1.63 -16.69
N TYR A 80 13.11 1.61 -15.77
CA TYR A 80 13.33 2.71 -14.84
C TYR A 80 13.65 4.04 -15.55
N ASP A 81 14.57 4.03 -16.52
CA ASP A 81 14.96 5.22 -17.28
C ASP A 81 13.79 5.75 -18.13
N ASP A 82 13.01 4.85 -18.73
CA ASP A 82 11.80 5.19 -19.49
C ASP A 82 10.73 5.83 -18.60
N LEU A 83 10.49 5.26 -17.41
CA LEU A 83 9.56 5.83 -16.42
C LEU A 83 10.01 7.21 -15.94
N LEU A 84 11.31 7.37 -15.65
CA LEU A 84 11.86 8.65 -15.20
C LEU A 84 11.80 9.71 -16.31
N THR A 85 12.07 9.32 -17.55
CA THR A 85 11.95 10.20 -18.72
C THR A 85 10.51 10.62 -18.94
N THR A 86 9.59 9.66 -18.91
CA THR A 86 8.14 9.90 -19.04
C THR A 86 7.65 10.86 -17.97
N LEU A 87 8.09 10.68 -16.72
CA LEU A 87 7.74 11.57 -15.61
C LEU A 87 8.20 13.02 -15.85
N LYS A 88 9.42 13.22 -16.37
CA LYS A 88 9.98 14.55 -16.62
C LYS A 88 9.25 15.33 -17.72
N ILE A 89 8.77 14.63 -18.75
CA ILE A 89 8.11 15.27 -19.91
C ILE A 89 6.59 15.37 -19.77
N THR A 90 5.98 14.59 -18.87
CA THR A 90 4.52 14.60 -18.67
C THR A 90 4.13 15.84 -17.86
N PRO A 91 3.27 16.73 -18.38
CA PRO A 91 2.77 17.86 -17.62
C PRO A 91 2.03 17.38 -16.37
N PRO A 92 2.21 18.02 -15.19
CA PRO A 92 1.45 17.68 -14.01
C PRO A 92 -0.05 17.92 -14.28
N LEU A 93 -0.82 16.83 -14.34
CA LEU A 93 -2.28 16.92 -14.39
C LEU A 93 -2.79 17.47 -13.04
N PRO A 94 -3.70 18.46 -13.02
CA PRO A 94 -4.28 18.97 -11.79
C PRO A 94 -5.11 17.92 -11.05
N PRO A 95 -5.32 18.09 -9.73
CA PRO A 95 -4.58 17.37 -8.70
C PRO A 95 -4.95 15.88 -8.69
N LEU A 96 -4.14 15.05 -9.33
CA LEU A 96 -4.14 13.61 -9.09
C LEU A 96 -2.87 13.28 -8.32
N PRO A 97 -2.91 13.24 -6.97
CA PRO A 97 -1.74 13.05 -6.14
C PRO A 97 -1.17 11.65 -6.40
N ILE A 98 0.06 11.58 -6.92
CA ILE A 98 0.96 10.40 -6.99
C ILE A 98 0.43 9.16 -7.76
N LYS A 99 -0.89 8.93 -7.85
CA LYS A 99 -1.56 7.88 -8.65
C LYS A 99 -1.46 8.14 -10.17
N SER A 100 -1.23 9.38 -10.60
CA SER A 100 -1.06 9.71 -12.04
C SER A 100 0.25 9.19 -12.64
N MET A 101 1.24 8.83 -11.83
CA MET A 101 2.56 8.39 -12.31
C MET A 101 2.53 6.97 -12.89
N MET A 102 1.51 6.18 -12.54
CA MET A 102 1.36 4.78 -12.93
C MET A 102 0.13 4.62 -13.83
N LYS A 103 0.15 5.30 -14.98
CA LYS A 103 -0.90 5.21 -16.03
C LYS A 103 -0.70 4.01 -16.97
N MET A 104 0.34 3.22 -16.80
CA MET A 104 0.62 2.08 -17.66
C MET A 104 0.70 0.80 -16.84
N LEU A 105 -0.15 -0.15 -17.24
CA LEU A 105 -0.07 -1.60 -17.02
C LEU A 105 -1.14 -2.21 -16.07
N LYS A 106 -1.94 -3.11 -16.63
CA LYS A 106 -3.22 -3.63 -16.09
C LYS A 106 -3.00 -4.89 -15.23
N GLY A 107 -3.90 -5.18 -14.29
CA GLY A 107 -4.06 -6.51 -13.63
C GLY A 107 -5.16 -6.46 -12.55
N ARG A 108 -5.45 -7.44 -11.66
CA ARG A 108 -6.55 -7.45 -10.62
C ARG A 108 -6.16 -7.69 -9.13
N ILE A 109 -6.92 -6.97 -8.25
CA ILE A 109 -7.26 -6.93 -6.78
C ILE A 109 -6.19 -6.86 -5.65
N ASN A 110 -6.28 -5.83 -4.78
CA ASN A 110 -5.78 -5.74 -3.38
C ASN A 110 -6.45 -4.57 -2.62
N PHE A 111 -6.74 -4.77 -1.33
CA PHE A 111 -7.33 -3.75 -0.45
C PHE A 111 -6.26 -2.75 0.01
N SER A 112 -6.52 -1.45 -0.18
CA SER A 112 -5.76 -0.38 0.45
C SER A 112 -6.71 0.49 1.28
N PHE A 113 -6.28 0.84 2.48
CA PHE A 113 -7.06 1.64 3.43
C PHE A 113 -7.02 3.11 3.00
N PHE A 114 -7.90 3.56 2.11
CA PHE A 114 -7.78 4.89 1.50
C PHE A 114 -8.38 6.04 2.30
N ASP A 115 -9.38 5.80 3.15
CA ASP A 115 -10.10 6.87 3.84
C ASP A 115 -9.37 7.37 5.09
N GLN A 116 -9.52 8.66 5.39
CA GLN A 116 -9.10 9.22 6.68
C GLN A 116 -9.78 8.43 7.80
N GLY A 117 -8.99 7.98 8.78
CA GLY A 117 -9.48 7.13 9.87
C GLY A 117 -9.59 5.64 9.53
N SER A 118 -9.45 5.23 8.27
CA SER A 118 -9.41 3.80 7.90
C SER A 118 -8.04 3.16 8.11
N LYS A 119 -6.97 3.96 8.10
CA LYS A 119 -5.61 3.47 8.37
C LYS A 119 -5.57 2.82 9.75
N PRO A 120 -5.11 1.57 9.90
CA PRO A 120 -5.15 0.86 11.18
C PRO A 120 -4.48 1.61 12.34
N TRP A 121 -3.37 2.31 12.06
CA TRP A 121 -2.62 3.14 13.00
C TRP A 121 -3.26 4.51 13.30
N ARG A 122 -4.29 4.92 12.56
CA ARG A 122 -5.09 6.15 12.83
C ARG A 122 -6.57 5.85 13.03
N TYR A 123 -6.92 4.59 13.30
CA TYR A 123 -8.31 4.18 13.40
C TYR A 123 -8.99 4.78 14.64
N THR A 124 -10.00 5.63 14.40
CA THR A 124 -10.79 6.29 15.44
C THR A 124 -12.18 5.68 15.61
N GLY A 125 -12.71 5.04 14.57
CA GLY A 125 -14.05 4.44 14.57
C GLY A 125 -15.19 5.44 14.40
N LYS A 126 -14.89 6.71 14.11
CA LYS A 126 -15.89 7.81 14.03
C LYS A 126 -16.32 8.12 12.60
N GLU A 127 -15.55 7.69 11.61
CA GLU A 127 -15.78 7.96 10.21
C GLU A 127 -16.86 7.04 9.63
N GLU A 128 -17.38 7.42 8.46
CA GLU A 128 -18.45 6.68 7.78
C GLU A 128 -18.06 5.20 7.58
N HIS A 129 -19.00 4.31 7.88
CA HIS A 129 -18.85 2.85 7.76
C HIS A 129 -17.78 2.20 8.66
N MET A 130 -17.06 2.95 9.50
CA MET A 130 -16.07 2.39 10.43
C MET A 130 -16.70 1.50 11.52
N ASP A 131 -18.01 1.60 11.72
CA ASP A 131 -18.74 0.75 12.63
C ASP A 131 -18.99 -0.68 12.08
N TRP A 132 -18.79 -0.89 10.77
CA TRP A 132 -18.99 -2.17 10.10
C TRP A 132 -18.11 -3.27 10.72
N LYS A 133 -18.72 -4.46 10.87
CA LYS A 133 -18.07 -5.62 11.47
C LYS A 133 -16.78 -6.00 10.75
N ASP A 134 -16.78 -5.93 9.42
CA ASP A 134 -15.63 -6.33 8.62
C ASP A 134 -14.47 -5.34 8.80
N ILE A 135 -14.74 -4.03 8.78
CA ILE A 135 -13.72 -3.00 9.03
C ILE A 135 -13.09 -3.18 10.43
N LYS A 136 -13.92 -3.35 11.47
CA LYS A 136 -13.42 -3.62 12.83
C LYS A 136 -12.57 -4.89 12.88
N THR A 137 -12.96 -5.93 12.16
CA THR A 137 -12.22 -7.20 12.09
C THR A 137 -10.87 -7.01 11.41
N LEU A 138 -10.80 -6.26 10.30
CA LEU A 138 -9.55 -5.97 9.60
C LEU A 138 -8.60 -5.15 10.47
N VAL A 139 -9.10 -4.07 11.10
CA VAL A 139 -8.29 -3.24 12.01
C VAL A 139 -7.77 -4.05 13.19
N LYS A 140 -8.61 -4.92 13.76
CA LYS A 140 -8.20 -5.82 14.83
C LYS A 140 -7.07 -6.74 14.37
N LYS A 141 -7.25 -7.46 13.26
CA LYS A 141 -6.21 -8.36 12.72
C LYS A 141 -4.90 -7.62 12.43
N TRP A 142 -4.95 -6.37 11.97
CA TRP A 142 -3.76 -5.56 11.76
C TRP A 142 -3.05 -5.24 13.08
N ARG A 143 -3.81 -4.80 14.09
CA ARG A 143 -3.28 -4.47 15.42
C ARG A 143 -2.76 -5.69 16.17
N ASP A 144 -3.40 -6.85 16.00
CA ASP A 144 -2.97 -8.11 16.61
C ASP A 144 -1.55 -8.47 16.16
N ILE A 145 -1.19 -8.22 14.89
CA ILE A 145 0.18 -8.42 14.37
C ILE A 145 1.10 -7.26 14.80
N TYR A 146 0.66 -6.02 14.69
CA TYR A 146 1.50 -4.86 14.99
C TYR A 146 1.94 -4.79 16.46
N ASN A 147 1.07 -5.22 17.38
CA ASN A 147 1.35 -5.26 18.81
C ASN A 147 1.90 -6.61 19.28
N ASP A 148 2.23 -7.52 18.36
CA ASP A 148 2.85 -8.80 18.72
C ASP A 148 4.31 -8.55 19.13
N GLU A 149 4.58 -8.59 20.43
CA GLU A 149 5.92 -8.38 21.00
C GLU A 149 6.95 -9.39 20.48
N SER A 150 6.52 -10.57 20.01
CA SER A 150 7.45 -11.56 19.41
C SER A 150 8.01 -11.11 18.07
N LEU A 151 7.39 -10.12 17.42
CA LEU A 151 7.84 -9.50 16.19
C LEU A 151 8.64 -8.21 16.43
N ASP A 152 8.89 -7.83 17.69
CA ASP A 152 9.73 -6.68 18.02
C ASP A 152 11.22 -7.05 17.94
N TYR A 153 11.79 -6.82 16.76
CA TYR A 153 13.21 -7.04 16.50
C TYR A 153 14.13 -6.15 17.36
N ASN A 154 13.66 -5.00 17.84
CA ASN A 154 14.50 -4.13 18.68
C ASN A 154 14.63 -4.70 20.09
N ALA A 155 13.55 -5.24 20.66
CA ALA A 155 13.61 -5.93 21.95
C ALA A 155 14.56 -7.14 21.93
N ALA A 156 14.64 -7.85 20.79
CA ALA A 156 15.59 -8.95 20.61
C ALA A 156 17.05 -8.46 20.56
N ILE A 157 17.31 -7.35 19.87
CA ILE A 157 18.64 -6.72 19.80
C ILE A 157 19.03 -6.15 21.16
N ASP A 158 18.14 -5.45 21.85
CA ASP A 158 18.38 -4.89 23.18
C ASP A 158 18.66 -6.00 24.20
N GLY A 159 17.93 -7.13 24.12
CA GLY A 159 18.22 -8.31 24.93
C GLY A 159 19.55 -9.01 24.61
N GLU A 160 20.01 -8.96 23.35
CA GLU A 160 21.35 -9.45 22.96
C GLU A 160 22.45 -8.49 23.43
N ILE A 161 22.24 -7.18 23.29
CA ILE A 161 23.14 -6.14 23.80
C ILE A 161 23.24 -6.26 25.32
N ASP A 162 22.13 -6.43 26.04
CA ASP A 162 22.11 -6.59 27.49
C ASP A 162 22.87 -7.85 27.93
N LYS A 163 22.75 -8.95 27.19
CA LYS A 163 23.57 -10.16 27.41
C LYS A 163 25.05 -9.91 27.17
N PHE A 164 25.40 -9.23 26.08
CA PHE A 164 26.79 -8.86 25.79
C PHE A 164 27.38 -7.92 26.83
N VAL A 165 26.61 -6.92 27.29
CA VAL A 165 26.98 -5.98 28.36
C VAL A 165 27.18 -6.72 29.67
N ALA A 166 26.30 -7.67 30.01
CA ALA A 166 26.45 -8.51 31.20
C ALA A 166 27.75 -9.32 31.18
N VAL A 167 28.08 -9.97 30.05
CA VAL A 167 29.34 -10.72 29.88
C VAL A 167 30.56 -9.80 30.01
N LEU A 168 30.52 -8.60 29.43
CA LEU A 168 31.62 -7.63 29.51
C LEU A 168 31.83 -7.07 30.93
N LEU A 169 30.77 -6.97 31.74
CA LEU A 169 30.83 -6.59 33.14
C LEU A 169 31.39 -7.72 34.02
N GLU A 170 31.04 -8.97 33.75
CA GLU A 170 31.57 -10.15 34.46
C GLU A 170 33.08 -10.35 34.24
N ASP A 171 33.56 -10.13 33.01
CA ASP A 171 35.00 -10.22 32.69
C ASP A 171 35.81 -8.97 33.09
N GLY A 172 35.16 -7.94 33.65
CA GLY A 172 35.82 -6.71 34.12
C GLY A 172 36.40 -5.84 33.00
N VAL A 173 35.92 -6.00 31.75
CA VAL A 173 36.51 -5.40 30.55
C VAL A 173 35.91 -4.03 30.21
N ALA A 174 34.72 -3.67 30.71
CA ALA A 174 34.01 -2.47 30.27
C ALA A 174 33.90 -1.35 31.32
N HIS A 175 34.44 -0.17 30.99
CA HIS A 175 34.12 1.10 31.62
C HIS A 175 33.17 1.89 30.70
N PHE A 176 31.93 2.12 31.12
CA PHE A 176 30.93 2.84 30.33
C PHE A 176 30.92 4.34 30.64
N VAL A 177 30.84 5.16 29.58
CA VAL A 177 30.55 6.60 29.66
C VAL A 177 29.17 6.82 29.02
N THR A 178 28.25 7.38 29.79
CA THR A 178 26.89 7.67 29.31
C THR A 178 26.87 8.85 28.33
N ALA A 179 26.27 8.65 27.17
CA ALA A 179 25.97 9.74 26.23
C ALA A 179 24.71 10.51 26.69
N PRO A 180 24.65 11.84 26.47
CA PRO A 180 23.47 12.62 26.84
C PRO A 180 22.29 12.33 25.91
N SER A 181 21.08 12.38 26.48
CA SER A 181 19.81 12.17 25.78
C SER A 181 19.60 13.22 24.68
N ALA A 182 19.37 12.76 23.45
CA ALA A 182 18.90 13.61 22.37
C ALA A 182 17.40 13.88 22.55
N ALA A 183 17.02 15.16 22.58
CA ALA A 183 15.64 15.66 22.61
C ALA A 183 15.16 15.95 21.18
#